data_AF-A0A453SYY5-F1
#
_entry.id   AF-A0A453SYY5-F1
#
_cell.length_a   1.000
_cell.length_b   1.000
_cell.length_c   1.000
_cell.angle_alpha   90.00
_cell.angle_beta   90.00
_cell.angle_gamma   90.00
#
_symmetry.space_group_name_H-M   'P 1'
#
loop_
_entity.id
_entity.type
_entity.pdbx_description
1 polymer ?
#
loop_
_entity_poly.entity_id
_entity_poly.type
_entity_poly.pdbx_seq_one_letter_code
_entity_poly.pdbx_strand_id
1 'polypeptide(L)'
;MAASNDAGVVVVFDFDKTIIDCDSDNWVVDALGATQRFDELLLHLPWNSAIDAMMGELHSQGKTIDEIAGSIRTAPLSHHVVAAIKAAQALGCELRILSDANAFFIDTVLAHHGLAGYFSEISTNPASVDAGGRLRITPHHDFRHGSCSSHGCALATCPPNMCKHFGVQNSGQGDGGDAARTVRGGGGRDEEAE
;
A
#
# COMPACT_ATOMS: atom_id res chain seq x y z
N MET A 1 -3.46 18.48 36.47
CA MET A 1 -2.48 17.37 36.46
C MET A 1 -2.02 17.20 35.02
N ALA A 2 -0.72 17.21 34.80
CA ALA A 2 -0.10 17.24 33.48
C ALA A 2 -0.44 15.96 32.68
N ALA A 3 -0.76 16.13 31.40
CA ALA A 3 -0.89 15.05 30.44
C ALA A 3 0.44 14.30 30.34
N SER A 4 0.41 12.99 30.58
CA SER A 4 1.55 12.12 30.32
C SER A 4 1.77 12.04 28.82
N ASN A 5 2.86 12.66 28.36
CA ASN A 5 3.41 12.50 27.03
C ASN A 5 4.13 11.15 26.97
N ASP A 6 3.37 10.05 26.85
CA ASP A 6 3.96 8.74 26.55
C ASP A 6 4.22 8.71 25.04
N ALA A 7 5.49 8.72 24.66
CA ALA A 7 5.89 8.52 23.27
C ALA A 7 5.50 7.09 22.84
N GLY A 8 4.28 6.95 22.30
CA GLY A 8 3.73 5.68 21.85
C GLY A 8 4.60 5.03 20.77
N VAL A 9 4.65 3.70 20.78
CA VAL A 9 5.33 2.93 19.72
C VAL A 9 4.46 2.97 18.48
N VAL A 10 5.05 3.35 17.34
CA VAL A 10 4.39 3.32 16.03
C VAL A 10 4.94 2.12 15.24
N VAL A 11 4.04 1.24 14.79
CA VAL A 11 4.38 0.11 13.93
C VAL A 11 3.86 0.40 12.53
N VAL A 12 4.76 0.41 11.57
CA VAL A 12 4.43 0.66 10.16
C VAL A 12 4.55 -0.65 9.39
N PHE A 13 3.45 -1.05 8.77
CA PHE A 13 3.35 -2.22 7.92
C PHE A 13 3.45 -1.82 6.46
N ASP A 14 4.21 -2.59 5.69
CA ASP A 14 3.90 -2.73 4.26
C ASP A 14 2.67 -3.62 4.08
N PHE A 15 2.06 -3.62 2.89
CA PHE A 15 0.87 -4.43 2.61
C PHE A 15 1.23 -5.71 1.85
N ASP A 16 1.75 -5.56 0.63
CA ASP A 16 2.13 -6.70 -0.21
C ASP A 16 3.32 -7.45 0.39
N LYS A 17 3.26 -8.79 0.29
CA LYS A 17 4.24 -9.72 0.88
C LYS A 17 4.52 -9.48 2.39
N THR A 18 3.57 -8.86 3.09
CA THR A 18 3.70 -8.46 4.50
C THR A 18 2.38 -8.69 5.26
N ILE A 19 1.34 -7.92 4.96
CA ILE A 19 0.01 -8.15 5.51
C ILE A 19 -0.62 -9.34 4.78
N ILE A 20 -0.60 -9.30 3.45
CA ILE A 20 -0.95 -10.44 2.60
C ILE A 20 0.33 -11.13 2.11
N ASP A 21 0.25 -12.43 1.87
CA ASP A 21 1.37 -13.28 1.44
C ASP A 21 1.47 -13.38 -0.08
N CYS A 22 1.20 -12.27 -0.77
CA CYS A 22 1.31 -12.14 -2.22
C CYS A 22 1.50 -10.67 -2.62
N ASP A 23 1.72 -10.45 -3.91
CA ASP A 23 1.60 -9.15 -4.55
C ASP A 23 0.14 -8.95 -5.00
N SER A 24 -0.48 -7.84 -4.59
CA SER A 24 -1.93 -7.64 -4.76
C SER A 24 -2.34 -7.43 -6.21
N ASP A 25 -1.52 -6.73 -6.99
CA ASP A 25 -1.75 -6.48 -8.41
C ASP A 25 -1.70 -7.78 -9.21
N ASN A 26 -0.61 -8.55 -9.05
CA ASN A 26 -0.47 -9.86 -9.71
C ASN A 26 -1.58 -10.82 -9.30
N TRP A 27 -1.97 -10.84 -8.02
CA TRP A 27 -3.05 -11.71 -7.54
C TRP A 27 -4.36 -11.45 -8.27
N VAL A 28 -4.76 -10.18 -8.41
CA VAL A 28 -6.00 -9.80 -9.11
C VAL A 28 -5.91 -10.14 -10.60
N VAL A 29 -4.79 -9.80 -11.23
CA VAL A 29 -4.56 -10.03 -12.66
C VAL A 29 -4.62 -11.53 -12.99
N ASP A 30 -3.93 -12.36 -12.20
CA ASP A 30 -3.89 -13.81 -12.39
C ASP A 30 -5.26 -14.45 -12.18
N ALA A 31 -5.95 -14.08 -11.09
CA ALA A 31 -7.27 -14.60 -10.76
C ALA A 31 -8.33 -14.25 -11.81
N LEU A 32 -8.15 -13.14 -12.53
CA LEU A 32 -9.04 -12.72 -13.62
C LEU A 32 -8.57 -13.18 -15.01
N GLY A 33 -7.49 -13.96 -15.09
CA GLY A 33 -6.99 -14.55 -16.33
C GLY A 33 -6.32 -13.54 -17.27
N ALA A 34 -5.75 -12.47 -16.73
CA ALA A 34 -5.18 -11.35 -17.48
C ALA A 34 -3.64 -11.30 -17.51
N THR A 35 -2.96 -12.29 -16.92
CA THR A 35 -1.48 -12.32 -16.76
C THR A 35 -0.73 -11.98 -18.04
N GLN A 36 -0.99 -12.71 -19.13
CA GLN A 36 -0.30 -12.49 -20.41
C GLN A 36 -0.45 -11.05 -20.90
N ARG A 37 -1.64 -10.48 -20.73
CA ARG A 37 -1.92 -9.13 -21.20
C ARG A 37 -1.25 -8.07 -20.32
N PHE A 38 -1.19 -8.32 -19.02
CA PHE A 38 -0.45 -7.47 -18.10
C PHE A 38 1.06 -7.50 -18.38
N ASP A 39 1.64 -8.67 -18.65
CA ASP A 39 3.04 -8.81 -19.08
C ASP A 39 3.33 -7.98 -20.34
N GLU A 40 2.43 -7.99 -21.33
CA GLU A 40 2.56 -7.15 -22.53
C GLU A 40 2.54 -5.65 -22.23
N LEU A 41 1.71 -5.20 -21.27
CA LEU A 41 1.67 -3.79 -20.85
C LEU A 41 2.97 -3.39 -20.15
N LEU A 42 3.53 -4.27 -19.32
CA LEU A 42 4.78 -4.03 -18.59
C LEU A 42 6.00 -3.86 -19.51
N LEU A 43 5.95 -4.35 -20.75
CA LEU A 43 7.01 -4.09 -21.75
C LEU A 43 7.09 -2.61 -22.18
N HIS A 44 6.05 -1.82 -21.93
CA HIS A 44 5.91 -0.47 -22.47
C HIS A 44 5.50 0.58 -21.44
N LEU A 45 4.97 0.17 -20.29
CA LEU A 45 4.46 1.04 -19.25
C LEU A 45 5.14 0.74 -17.91
N PRO A 46 5.45 1.78 -17.11
CA PRO A 46 5.78 1.57 -15.70
C PRO A 46 4.63 0.86 -14.97
N TRP A 47 4.95 0.10 -13.93
CA TRP A 47 4.01 -0.75 -13.19
C TRP A 47 2.67 -0.07 -12.86
N ASN A 48 2.68 1.13 -12.26
CA ASN A 48 1.46 1.85 -11.89
C ASN A 48 0.57 2.21 -13.10
N SER A 49 1.20 2.61 -14.20
CA SER A 49 0.49 2.89 -15.45
C SER A 49 -0.02 1.61 -16.08
N ALA A 50 0.75 0.51 -15.99
CA ALA A 50 0.35 -0.80 -16.48
C ALA A 50 -0.86 -1.34 -15.72
N ILE A 51 -0.88 -1.25 -14.38
CA ILE A 51 -2.01 -1.76 -13.60
C ILE A 51 -3.27 -0.90 -13.78
N ASP A 52 -3.19 0.44 -13.85
CA ASP A 52 -4.35 1.28 -14.20
C ASP A 52 -4.88 0.93 -15.60
N ALA A 53 -3.99 0.73 -16.58
CA ALA A 53 -4.37 0.30 -17.93
C ALA A 53 -5.04 -1.07 -17.91
N MET A 54 -4.50 -2.02 -17.16
CA MET A 54 -5.07 -3.37 -17.01
C MET A 54 -6.46 -3.32 -16.36
N MET A 55 -6.69 -2.47 -15.35
CA MET A 55 -8.04 -2.26 -14.79
C MET A 55 -9.02 -1.73 -15.85
N GLY A 56 -8.55 -0.91 -16.80
CA GLY A 56 -9.34 -0.46 -17.94
C GLY A 56 -9.68 -1.57 -18.93
N GLU A 57 -8.71 -2.43 -19.22
CA GLU A 57 -8.94 -3.58 -20.11
C GLU A 57 -9.89 -4.60 -19.49
N LEU A 58 -9.74 -4.93 -18.21
CA LEU A 58 -10.67 -5.80 -17.47
C LEU A 58 -12.10 -5.23 -17.51
N HIS A 59 -12.23 -3.92 -17.28
CA HIS A 59 -13.53 -3.25 -17.38
C HIS A 59 -14.12 -3.35 -18.80
N SER A 60 -13.30 -3.16 -19.85
CA SER A 60 -13.74 -3.29 -21.25
C SER A 60 -14.21 -4.72 -21.60
N GLN A 61 -13.69 -5.72 -20.90
CA GLN A 61 -14.10 -7.12 -21.02
C GLN A 61 -15.36 -7.44 -20.19
N GLY A 62 -15.94 -6.44 -19.53
CA GLY A 62 -17.16 -6.57 -18.72
C GLY A 62 -16.91 -6.98 -17.26
N LYS A 63 -15.65 -6.99 -16.80
CA LYS A 63 -15.36 -7.26 -15.39
C LYS A 63 -15.85 -6.12 -14.51
N THR A 64 -16.63 -6.49 -13.51
CA THR A 64 -17.22 -5.57 -12.55
C THR A 64 -16.25 -5.27 -11.41
N ILE A 65 -16.47 -4.14 -10.74
CA ILE A 65 -15.73 -3.81 -9.53
C ILE A 65 -15.92 -4.86 -8.42
N ASP A 66 -17.09 -5.50 -8.37
CA ASP A 66 -17.40 -6.55 -7.41
C ASP A 66 -16.62 -7.85 -7.70
N GLU A 67 -16.37 -8.18 -8.97
CA GLU A 67 -15.48 -9.30 -9.33
C GLU A 67 -14.03 -9.02 -8.93
N ILE A 68 -13.55 -7.79 -9.14
CA ILE A 68 -12.21 -7.37 -8.71
C ILE A 68 -12.10 -7.45 -7.17
N ALA A 69 -13.08 -6.89 -6.46
CA ALA A 69 -13.14 -6.96 -5.01
C ALA A 69 -13.24 -8.41 -4.51
N GLY A 70 -14.03 -9.25 -5.19
CA GLY A 70 -14.17 -10.67 -4.89
C GLY A 70 -12.84 -11.41 -5.02
N SER A 71 -12.06 -11.10 -6.04
CA SER A 71 -10.72 -11.68 -6.27
C SER A 71 -9.74 -11.31 -5.16
N ILE A 72 -9.58 -10.02 -4.85
CA ILE A 72 -8.58 -9.60 -3.86
C ILE A 72 -8.94 -10.06 -2.43
N ARG A 73 -10.23 -10.27 -2.12
CA ARG A 73 -10.66 -10.87 -0.84
C ARG A 73 -10.13 -12.29 -0.61
N THR A 74 -9.76 -13.01 -1.67
CA THR A 74 -9.20 -14.36 -1.55
C THR A 74 -7.68 -14.35 -1.43
N ALA A 75 -7.03 -13.19 -1.41
CA ALA A 75 -5.60 -13.08 -1.22
C ALA A 75 -5.17 -13.77 0.09
N PRO A 76 -4.06 -14.54 0.10
CA PRO A 76 -3.62 -15.26 1.27
C PRO A 76 -3.24 -14.30 2.40
N LEU A 77 -3.92 -14.43 3.55
CA LEU A 77 -3.62 -13.67 4.76
C LEU A 77 -3.43 -14.63 5.93
N SER A 78 -2.19 -14.72 6.43
CA SER A 78 -1.85 -15.63 7.52
C SER A 78 -2.52 -15.21 8.84
N HIS A 79 -3.14 -16.18 9.53
CA HIS A 79 -3.71 -15.95 10.86
C HIS A 79 -2.69 -15.44 11.89
N HIS A 80 -1.40 -15.71 11.69
CA HIS A 80 -0.33 -15.16 12.53
C HIS A 80 -0.17 -13.64 12.34
N VAL A 81 -0.31 -13.13 11.12
CA VAL A 81 -0.28 -11.69 10.84
C VAL A 81 -1.48 -11.01 11.50
N VAL A 82 -2.68 -11.59 11.37
CA VAL A 82 -3.89 -11.11 12.07
C VAL A 82 -3.64 -11.03 13.58
N ALA A 83 -3.09 -12.09 14.17
CA ALA A 83 -2.80 -12.14 15.60
C ALA A 83 -1.77 -11.07 16.00
N ALA A 84 -0.73 -10.85 15.19
CA ALA A 84 0.29 -9.84 15.44
C ALA A 84 -0.28 -8.41 15.42
N ILE A 85 -1.10 -8.06 14.42
CA ILE A 85 -1.78 -6.76 14.32
C ILE A 85 -2.63 -6.52 15.58
N LYS A 86 -3.45 -7.50 15.96
CA LYS A 86 -4.32 -7.40 17.15
C LYS A 86 -3.53 -7.27 18.44
N ALA A 87 -2.47 -8.05 18.60
CA ALA A 87 -1.62 -8.02 19.78
C ALA A 87 -0.88 -6.67 19.90
N ALA A 88 -0.35 -6.14 18.80
CA ALA A 88 0.34 -4.85 18.80
C ALA A 88 -0.60 -3.71 19.23
N GLN A 89 -1.82 -3.67 18.68
CA GLN A 89 -2.82 -2.68 19.10
C GLN A 89 -3.23 -2.84 20.58
N ALA A 90 -3.39 -4.08 21.05
CA ALA A 90 -3.72 -4.35 22.45
C ALA A 90 -2.59 -3.97 23.43
N LEU A 91 -1.35 -3.92 22.96
CA LEU A 91 -0.19 -3.41 23.69
C LEU A 91 -0.08 -1.87 23.67
N GLY A 92 -1.03 -1.17 23.02
CA GLY A 92 -1.06 0.28 22.93
C GLY A 92 -0.21 0.86 21.80
N CYS A 93 0.26 0.03 20.86
CA CYS A 93 0.97 0.55 19.68
C CYS A 93 -0.01 1.24 18.72
N GLU A 94 0.42 2.35 18.14
CA GLU A 94 -0.21 2.93 16.97
C GLU A 94 0.21 2.12 15.73
N LEU A 95 -0.74 1.70 14.89
CA LEU A 95 -0.46 0.93 13.68
C LEU A 95 -0.77 1.75 12.45
N ARG A 96 0.13 1.74 11.47
CA ARG A 96 -0.03 2.43 10.19
C ARG A 96 0.35 1.53 9.03
N ILE A 97 -0.17 1.82 7.84
CA ILE A 97 0.25 1.19 6.59
C ILE A 97 0.96 2.22 5.72
N LEU A 98 2.11 1.85 5.18
CA LEU A 98 2.83 2.58 4.15
C LEU A 98 3.20 1.61 3.04
N SER A 99 2.46 1.63 1.93
CA SER A 99 2.58 0.62 0.88
C SER A 99 2.33 1.19 -0.52
N ASP A 100 3.09 0.70 -1.48
CA ASP A 100 2.97 0.99 -2.92
C ASP A 100 1.88 0.17 -3.63
N ALA A 101 1.17 -0.69 -2.90
CA ALA A 101 -0.14 -1.18 -3.33
C ALA A 101 -1.13 -0.02 -3.55
N ASN A 102 -2.36 -0.33 -3.98
CA ASN A 102 -3.40 0.69 -4.17
C ASN A 102 -4.47 0.65 -3.08
N ALA A 103 -5.05 1.82 -2.78
CA ALA A 103 -6.01 2.02 -1.70
C ALA A 103 -7.22 1.07 -1.80
N PHE A 104 -7.73 0.82 -3.01
CA PHE A 104 -8.89 -0.03 -3.21
C PHE A 104 -8.63 -1.48 -2.78
N PHE A 105 -7.45 -2.03 -3.09
CA PHE A 105 -7.07 -3.39 -2.65
C PHE A 105 -6.87 -3.47 -1.15
N ILE A 106 -6.13 -2.52 -0.57
CA ILE A 106 -5.89 -2.46 0.87
C ILE A 106 -7.21 -2.37 1.63
N ASP A 107 -8.07 -1.41 1.30
CA ASP A 107 -9.35 -1.20 1.97
C ASP A 107 -10.25 -2.43 1.85
N THR A 108 -10.28 -3.07 0.67
CA THR A 108 -11.10 -4.25 0.44
C THR A 108 -10.67 -5.44 1.32
N VAL A 109 -9.37 -5.71 1.40
CA VAL A 109 -8.83 -6.82 2.22
C VAL A 109 -9.02 -6.51 3.71
N LEU A 110 -8.67 -5.31 4.15
CA LEU A 110 -8.80 -4.92 5.55
C LEU A 110 -10.25 -4.96 6.02
N ALA A 111 -11.20 -4.49 5.20
CA ALA A 111 -12.62 -4.57 5.51
C ALA A 111 -13.10 -6.02 5.58
N HIS A 112 -12.68 -6.87 4.63
CA HIS A 112 -13.08 -8.28 4.58
C HIS A 112 -12.64 -9.07 5.82
N HIS A 113 -11.44 -8.80 6.33
CA HIS A 113 -10.89 -9.48 7.51
C HIS A 113 -11.19 -8.77 8.85
N GLY A 114 -11.94 -7.66 8.83
CA GLY A 114 -12.25 -6.88 10.04
C GLY A 114 -11.01 -6.22 10.66
N LEU A 115 -10.03 -5.84 9.83
CA LEU A 115 -8.77 -5.23 10.23
C LEU A 115 -8.73 -3.71 10.04
N ALA A 116 -9.68 -3.12 9.30
CA ALA A 116 -9.67 -1.68 8.99
C ALA A 116 -9.59 -0.79 10.24
N GLY A 117 -10.26 -1.17 11.34
CA GLY A 117 -10.27 -0.40 12.59
C GLY A 117 -8.98 -0.47 13.42
N TYR A 118 -7.96 -1.20 12.97
CA TYR A 118 -6.69 -1.32 13.70
C TYR A 118 -5.64 -0.29 13.26
N PHE A 119 -5.80 0.32 12.09
CA PHE A 119 -4.83 1.24 11.51
C PHE A 119 -5.30 2.69 11.66
N SER A 120 -4.45 3.56 12.20
CA SER A 120 -4.73 4.99 12.34
C SER A 120 -4.49 5.77 11.05
N GLU A 121 -3.63 5.26 10.17
CA GLU A 121 -3.22 5.90 8.92
C GLU A 121 -2.87 4.85 7.86
N ILE A 122 -3.26 5.11 6.61
CA ILE A 122 -2.88 4.32 5.43
C ILE A 122 -2.35 5.30 4.38
N SER A 123 -1.06 5.26 4.12
CA SER A 123 -0.38 6.03 3.07
C SER A 123 -0.08 5.10 1.90
N THR A 124 -0.79 5.26 0.79
CA THR A 124 -0.76 4.32 -0.33
C THR A 124 -1.14 4.96 -1.66
N ASN A 125 -0.99 4.26 -2.79
CA ASN A 125 -1.39 4.79 -4.09
C ASN A 125 -2.91 5.04 -4.14
N PRO A 126 -3.38 6.27 -4.45
CA PRO A 126 -4.80 6.54 -4.51
C PRO A 126 -5.51 5.68 -5.56
N ALA A 127 -6.69 5.19 -5.20
CA ALA A 127 -7.55 4.46 -6.11
C ALA A 127 -9.01 4.93 -5.95
N SER A 128 -9.76 4.93 -7.05
CA SER A 128 -11.18 5.30 -7.05
C SER A 128 -11.91 4.61 -8.20
N VAL A 129 -13.20 4.36 -8.01
CA VAL A 129 -14.06 3.86 -9.08
C VAL A 129 -14.64 5.06 -9.82
N ASP A 130 -14.43 5.15 -11.12
CA ASP A 130 -14.96 6.25 -11.91
C ASP A 130 -16.46 6.10 -12.22
N ALA A 131 -17.05 7.10 -12.87
CA ALA A 131 -18.47 7.11 -13.21
C ALA A 131 -18.90 5.96 -14.15
N GLY A 132 -17.94 5.36 -14.88
CA GLY A 132 -18.18 4.19 -15.73
C GLY A 132 -18.11 2.86 -14.98
N GLY A 133 -17.68 2.86 -13.71
CA GLY A 133 -17.47 1.64 -12.93
C GLY A 133 -16.07 1.04 -13.12
N ARG A 134 -15.14 1.74 -13.77
CA ARG A 134 -13.74 1.32 -13.91
C ARG A 134 -12.95 1.71 -12.66
N LEU A 135 -12.13 0.79 -12.16
CA LEU A 135 -11.13 1.10 -11.14
C LEU A 135 -10.00 1.95 -11.74
N ARG A 136 -9.76 3.12 -11.15
CA ARG A 136 -8.68 4.03 -11.49
C ARG A 136 -7.63 4.00 -10.39
N ILE A 137 -6.37 3.83 -10.78
CA ILE A 137 -5.22 3.81 -9.89
C ILE A 137 -4.27 4.91 -10.34
N THR A 138 -3.77 5.70 -9.39
CA THR A 138 -2.82 6.78 -9.67
C THR A 138 -1.62 6.67 -8.74
N PRO A 139 -0.41 7.02 -9.19
CA PRO A 139 0.77 7.02 -8.32
C PRO A 139 0.59 8.05 -7.20
N HIS A 140 1.08 7.73 -6.00
CA HIS A 140 1.02 8.62 -4.84
C HIS A 140 1.80 9.93 -5.05
N HIS A 141 2.85 9.89 -5.87
CA HIS A 141 3.62 11.05 -6.26
C HIS A 141 3.81 11.09 -7.79
N ASP A 142 3.64 12.27 -8.38
CA ASP A 142 3.98 12.52 -9.79
C ASP A 142 5.50 12.72 -9.93
N PHE A 143 6.26 11.64 -10.04
CA PHE A 143 7.71 11.69 -10.27
C PHE A 143 8.04 11.96 -11.75
N ARG A 144 7.52 13.03 -12.34
CA ARG A 144 7.94 13.48 -13.69
C ARG A 144 9.42 13.86 -13.80
N HIS A 145 10.14 13.98 -12.67
CA HIS A 145 11.47 14.61 -12.65
C HIS A 145 12.54 13.93 -11.79
N GLY A 146 12.40 12.64 -11.42
CA GLY A 146 13.52 11.81 -10.91
C GLY A 146 14.37 12.41 -9.77
N SER A 147 13.87 13.43 -9.06
CA SER A 147 14.64 14.22 -8.11
C SER A 147 13.93 14.21 -6.77
N CYS A 148 14.66 13.76 -5.74
CA CYS A 148 14.23 13.71 -4.33
C CYS A 148 13.78 15.08 -3.77
N SER A 149 14.05 16.17 -4.49
CA SER A 149 13.68 17.54 -4.09
C SER A 149 12.19 17.84 -4.07
N SER A 150 11.32 16.99 -4.63
CA SER A 150 9.86 17.19 -4.57
C SER A 150 9.25 16.90 -3.18
N HIS A 151 9.93 16.09 -2.35
CA HIS A 151 9.46 15.73 -1.01
C HIS A 151 10.58 15.70 0.05
N GLY A 152 11.75 16.32 -0.21
CA GLY A 152 12.78 16.54 0.82
C GLY A 152 13.48 15.28 1.36
N CYS A 153 13.45 14.16 0.63
CA CYS A 153 14.15 12.95 1.06
C CYS A 153 15.68 13.11 0.97
N ALA A 154 16.40 12.60 1.98
CA ALA A 154 17.85 12.64 2.05
C ALA A 154 18.56 11.55 1.20
N LEU A 155 17.80 10.67 0.54
CA LEU A 155 18.35 9.65 -0.35
C LEU A 155 18.80 10.24 -1.68
N ALA A 156 19.81 9.62 -2.29
CA ALA A 156 20.35 10.03 -3.60
C ALA A 156 19.33 9.81 -4.74
N THR A 157 18.52 8.77 -4.65
CA THR A 157 17.43 8.43 -5.57
C THR A 157 16.23 7.89 -4.77
N CYS A 158 15.02 8.20 -5.23
CA CYS A 158 13.79 7.60 -4.70
C CYS A 158 13.15 6.76 -5.80
N PRO A 159 12.49 5.64 -5.46
CA PRO A 159 11.75 4.86 -6.45
C PRO A 159 10.67 5.74 -7.11
N PRO A 160 10.36 5.51 -8.39
CA PRO A 160 9.55 6.40 -9.22
C PRO A 160 8.05 6.45 -8.87
N ASN A 161 7.63 5.78 -7.79
CA ASN A 161 6.21 5.70 -7.38
C ASN A 161 5.98 6.15 -5.93
N MET A 162 6.63 5.49 -4.96
CA MET A 162 6.45 5.80 -3.55
C MET A 162 7.75 5.67 -2.78
N CYS A 163 8.21 6.79 -2.21
CA CYS A 163 9.36 6.76 -1.30
C CYS A 163 8.90 6.32 0.10
N LYS A 164 9.07 5.02 0.41
CA LYS A 164 8.76 4.48 1.74
C LYS A 164 9.57 5.17 2.86
N HIS A 165 10.59 5.98 2.57
CA HIS A 165 11.37 6.75 3.56
C HIS A 165 10.78 8.12 3.93
N PHE A 166 9.88 8.69 3.12
CA PHE A 166 9.30 10.02 3.39
C PHE A 166 8.29 10.01 4.54
N GLY A 167 7.42 8.99 4.60
CA GLY A 167 6.39 8.86 5.63
C GLY A 167 6.91 8.75 7.07
N VAL A 168 8.22 8.60 7.26
CA VAL A 168 8.86 8.54 8.59
C VAL A 168 9.36 9.90 9.08
N GLN A 169 9.68 10.85 8.20
CA GLN A 169 10.28 12.12 8.61
C GLN A 169 9.24 13.17 9.03
N ASN A 170 8.03 13.14 8.47
CA ASN A 170 7.00 14.12 8.81
C ASN A 170 6.30 13.83 10.15
N SER A 171 6.57 12.67 10.75
CA SER A 171 6.12 12.29 12.10
C SER A 171 6.95 12.94 13.22
N GLY A 172 8.01 13.69 12.87
CA GLY A 172 8.98 14.26 13.82
C GLY A 172 9.09 15.79 13.87
N GLN A 173 8.23 16.54 13.18
CA GLN A 173 8.21 18.01 13.26
C GLN A 173 7.10 18.51 14.19
N GLY A 174 7.18 18.04 15.43
CA GLY A 174 6.64 18.70 16.62
C GLY A 174 7.82 18.98 17.55
N ASP A 175 7.89 20.21 18.03
CA ASP A 175 8.93 20.77 18.91
C ASP A 175 9.47 19.80 19.98
N GLY A 176 10.78 19.88 20.23
CA GLY A 176 11.61 18.95 21.03
C GLY A 176 10.92 18.14 22.13
N GLY A 177 10.88 16.81 21.96
CA GLY A 177 10.56 15.85 23.02
C GLY A 177 10.29 14.44 22.51
N ASP A 178 11.23 13.53 22.79
CA ASP A 178 11.18 12.05 22.69
C ASP A 178 10.77 11.43 21.31
N ALA A 179 11.75 10.81 20.64
CA ALA A 179 11.57 10.25 19.31
C ALA A 179 10.68 8.98 19.32
N ALA A 180 9.55 9.02 18.63
CA ALA A 180 8.72 7.85 18.39
C ALA A 180 9.54 6.70 17.78
N ARG A 181 9.58 5.54 18.45
CA ARG A 181 10.24 4.35 17.91
C ARG A 181 9.38 3.75 16.82
N THR A 182 9.82 3.91 15.57
CA THR A 182 9.18 3.32 14.40
C THR A 182 9.74 1.91 14.15
N VAL A 183 8.89 0.88 14.19
CA VAL A 183 9.24 -0.49 13.79
C VAL A 183 8.62 -0.78 12.43
N ARG A 184 9.43 -1.22 11.46
CA ARG A 184 8.94 -1.67 10.14
C ARG A 184 8.85 -3.18 10.10
N GLY A 185 7.68 -3.70 9.77
CA GLY A 185 7.51 -5.07 9.31
C GLY A 185 7.47 -5.10 7.79
N GLY A 186 8.38 -5.82 7.14
CA GLY A 186 8.37 -6.00 5.70
C GLY A 186 9.40 -7.03 5.23
N GLY A 187 8.98 -7.96 4.38
CA GLY A 187 9.87 -8.88 3.67
C GLY A 187 10.51 -8.15 2.49
N GLY A 188 11.61 -7.45 2.71
CA GLY A 188 12.27 -6.66 1.68
C GLY A 188 12.67 -7.50 0.46
N ARG A 189 12.08 -7.20 -0.69
CA ARG A 189 12.66 -7.36 -2.04
C ARG A 189 11.79 -6.60 -3.06
N ASP A 190 11.89 -5.27 -3.03
CA ASP A 190 11.37 -4.38 -4.09
C ASP A 190 12.53 -3.79 -4.94
N GLU A 191 13.71 -4.43 -4.94
CA GLU A 191 14.93 -3.92 -5.61
C GLU A 191 15.36 -4.71 -6.87
N GLU A 192 14.59 -5.70 -7.36
CA GLU A 192 15.04 -6.55 -8.48
C GLU A 192 14.13 -6.55 -9.73
N ALA A 193 13.30 -5.53 -9.92
CA ALA A 193 12.59 -5.34 -11.19
C ALA A 193 12.63 -3.87 -11.64
N GLU A 194 13.84 -3.38 -11.94
CA GLU A 194 14.08 -2.29 -12.89
C GLU A 194 14.55 -2.86 -14.23
#